data_AF-D3FYT6-F1
#
_entry.id   AF-D3FYT6-F1
#
_cell.length_a   1.000
_cell.length_b   1.000
_cell.length_c   1.000
_cell.angle_alpha   90.00
_cell.angle_beta   90.00
_cell.angle_gamma   90.00
#
_symmetry.space_group_name_H-M   'P 1'
#
loop_
_entity.id
_entity.type
_entity.pdbx_description
1 polymer ?
#
loop_
_entity_poly.entity_id
_entity_poly.type
_entity_poly.pdbx_seq_one_letter_code
_entity_poly.pdbx_strand_id
1 'polypeptide(L)'
;MYRPTVRYADVYKDYVDALFKATTLDRNQIIRAALFNAAHSNLFSELIRPYLRKDVPLPRADWSASDHGLWLSQGQSEERGGGDVNGEQKIRRTEEATRRQQPEQGRIRQVRENGGIKITIG
;
A
#
# COMPACT_ATOMS: atom_id res chain seq x y z
N MET A 1 3.20 6.28 -7.04
CA MET A 1 1.86 5.93 -6.50
C MET A 1 1.78 6.38 -5.04
N TYR A 2 0.83 7.27 -4.70
CA TYR A 2 0.61 7.72 -3.31
C TYR A 2 -0.12 6.64 -2.49
N ARG A 3 0.33 6.38 -1.25
CA ARG A 3 -0.22 5.33 -0.37
C ARG A 3 -0.39 5.84 1.07
N PRO A 4 -1.49 6.54 1.36
CA PRO A 4 -1.78 6.95 2.73
C PRO A 4 -2.35 5.78 3.53
N THR A 5 -1.99 5.69 4.81
CA THR A 5 -2.68 4.81 5.76
C THR A 5 -3.85 5.58 6.36
N VAL A 6 -5.08 5.18 6.04
CA VAL A 6 -6.29 5.79 6.61
C VAL A 6 -6.57 5.15 7.97
N ARG A 7 -6.68 5.97 9.01
CA ARG A 7 -7.18 5.56 10.33
C ARG A 7 -8.64 5.96 10.46
N TYR A 8 -9.49 5.05 10.88
CA TYR A 8 -10.91 5.29 11.09
C TYR A 8 -11.41 4.54 12.33
N ALA A 9 -12.49 5.03 12.92
CA ALA A 9 -13.17 4.36 14.04
C ALA A 9 -13.79 3.02 13.59
N ASP A 10 -13.99 2.10 14.53
CA ASP A 10 -14.46 0.73 14.26
C ASP A 10 -15.80 0.70 13.51
N VAL A 11 -16.70 1.65 13.77
CA VAL A 11 -17.97 1.77 13.04
C VAL A 11 -17.78 1.89 11.51
N TYR A 12 -16.74 2.60 11.07
CA TYR A 12 -16.42 2.72 9.64
C TYR A 12 -15.79 1.43 9.11
N LYS A 13 -14.94 0.77 9.92
CA LYS A 13 -14.35 -0.53 9.58
C LYS A 13 -15.45 -1.55 9.30
N ASP A 14 -16.42 -1.64 10.19
CA ASP A 14 -17.49 -2.62 10.12
C ASP A 14 -18.41 -2.35 8.92
N TYR A 15 -18.65 -1.09 8.61
CA TYR A 15 -19.35 -0.69 7.38
C TYR A 15 -18.57 -1.11 6.11
N VAL A 16 -17.26 -0.85 6.03
CA VAL A 16 -16.43 -1.26 4.90
C VAL A 16 -16.36 -2.79 4.79
N ASP A 17 -16.29 -3.50 5.92
CA ASP A 17 -16.34 -4.97 5.96
C ASP A 17 -17.67 -5.52 5.46
N ALA A 18 -18.79 -4.85 5.78
CA ALA A 18 -20.10 -5.22 5.26
C ALA A 18 -20.18 -5.00 3.73
N LEU A 19 -19.67 -3.88 3.22
CA LEU A 19 -19.59 -3.62 1.77
C LEU A 19 -18.69 -4.64 1.04
N PHE A 20 -17.56 -5.00 1.64
CA PHE A 20 -16.66 -6.02 1.11
C PHE A 20 -17.37 -7.38 0.97
N LYS A 21 -18.22 -7.75 1.93
CA LYS A 21 -19.01 -8.98 1.85
C LYS A 21 -20.15 -8.90 0.82
N ALA A 22 -20.68 -7.70 0.58
CA ALA A 22 -21.83 -7.48 -0.30
C ALA A 22 -21.46 -7.21 -1.76
N THR A 23 -20.17 -7.02 -2.07
CA THR A 23 -19.70 -6.63 -3.40
C THR A 23 -18.52 -7.50 -3.85
N THR A 24 -18.15 -7.41 -5.12
CA THR A 24 -16.94 -8.04 -5.66
C THR A 24 -15.69 -7.18 -5.45
N LEU A 25 -15.82 -6.01 -4.81
CA LEU A 25 -14.76 -5.05 -4.63
C LEU A 25 -13.93 -5.37 -3.40
N ASP A 26 -12.62 -5.17 -3.49
CA ASP A 26 -11.75 -5.20 -2.31
C ASP A 26 -11.95 -3.94 -1.44
N ARG A 27 -11.50 -4.01 -0.18
CA ARG A 27 -11.63 -2.89 0.77
C ARG A 27 -10.96 -1.61 0.28
N ASN A 28 -9.83 -1.72 -0.42
CA ASN A 28 -9.13 -0.56 -0.95
C ASN A 28 -9.91 0.04 -2.14
N GLN A 29 -10.51 -0.77 -3.00
CA GLN A 29 -11.40 -0.31 -4.07
C GLN A 29 -12.61 0.42 -3.49
N ILE A 30 -13.23 -0.11 -2.44
CA ILE A 30 -14.35 0.54 -1.73
C ILE A 30 -13.92 1.92 -1.19
N ILE A 31 -12.79 1.99 -0.49
CA ILE A 31 -12.28 3.24 0.08
C ILE A 31 -11.93 4.23 -1.04
N ARG A 32 -11.29 3.78 -2.12
CA ARG A 32 -10.99 4.62 -3.28
C ARG A 32 -12.27 5.14 -3.95
N ALA A 33 -13.28 4.31 -4.11
CA ALA A 33 -14.57 4.71 -4.66
C ALA A 33 -15.23 5.81 -3.81
N ALA A 34 -15.21 5.65 -2.49
CA ALA A 34 -15.76 6.63 -1.56
C ALA A 34 -15.04 7.98 -1.67
N LEU A 35 -13.70 7.98 -1.71
CA LEU A 35 -12.90 9.19 -1.87
C LEU A 35 -13.06 9.84 -3.25
N PHE A 36 -13.15 9.02 -4.29
CA PHE A 36 -13.40 9.47 -5.66
C PHE A 36 -14.74 10.19 -5.78
N ASN A 37 -15.80 9.61 -5.20
CA ASN A 37 -17.13 10.21 -5.22
C ASN A 37 -17.26 11.42 -4.28
N ALA A 38 -16.46 11.48 -3.21
CA ALA A 38 -16.50 12.59 -2.25
C ALA A 38 -16.29 13.95 -2.93
N ALA A 39 -15.41 14.02 -3.94
CA ALA A 39 -15.15 15.25 -4.68
C ALA A 39 -16.34 15.78 -5.51
N HIS A 40 -17.34 14.92 -5.77
CA HIS A 40 -18.58 15.26 -6.46
C HIS A 40 -19.79 15.37 -5.52
N SER A 41 -19.59 15.15 -4.22
CA SER A 41 -20.67 15.14 -3.24
C SER A 41 -20.90 16.54 -2.65
N ASN A 42 -22.14 17.02 -2.75
CA ASN A 42 -22.56 18.26 -2.09
C ASN A 42 -22.42 18.15 -0.57
N LEU A 43 -22.79 17.00 0.01
CA LEU A 43 -22.67 16.74 1.45
C LEU A 43 -21.20 16.80 1.90
N PHE A 44 -20.30 16.24 1.11
CA PHE A 44 -18.87 16.32 1.40
C PHE A 44 -18.37 17.77 1.33
N SER A 45 -18.80 18.52 0.32
CA SER A 45 -18.45 19.93 0.18
C SER A 45 -18.92 20.75 1.39
N GLU A 46 -20.16 20.53 1.85
CA GLU A 46 -20.71 21.18 3.06
C GLU A 46 -19.92 20.81 4.32
N LEU A 47 -19.53 19.55 4.47
CA LEU A 47 -18.73 19.07 5.60
C LEU A 47 -17.33 19.72 5.66
N ILE A 48 -16.71 19.97 4.50
CA ILE A 48 -15.36 20.54 4.42
C ILE A 48 -15.35 22.07 4.48
N ARG A 49 -16.42 22.76 4.05
CA ARG A 49 -16.51 24.23 4.00
C ARG A 49 -16.05 24.95 5.28
N PRO A 50 -16.43 24.54 6.50
CA PRO A 50 -16.00 25.21 7.74
C PRO A 50 -14.50 25.17 7.99
N TYR A 51 -13.78 24.24 7.35
CA TYR A 51 -12.34 24.02 7.51
C TYR A 51 -11.51 24.67 6.40
N LEU A 52 -12.14 25.42 5.48
CA LEU A 52 -11.44 26.14 4.42
C LEU A 52 -10.56 27.26 4.99
N ARG A 53 -9.37 27.40 4.43
CA ARG A 53 -8.52 28.57 4.69
C ARG A 53 -9.20 29.80 4.11
N LYS A 54 -9.07 30.93 4.81
CA LYS A 54 -9.58 32.22 4.34
C LYS A 54 -9.05 32.49 2.92
N ASP A 55 -9.94 32.92 2.04
CA ASP A 55 -9.64 33.34 0.67
C ASP A 55 -9.16 32.21 -0.28
N VAL A 56 -9.25 30.93 0.12
CA VAL A 56 -8.96 29.78 -0.75
C VAL A 56 -10.26 29.09 -1.16
N PRO A 57 -10.64 29.07 -2.45
CA PRO A 57 -11.84 28.38 -2.90
C PRO A 57 -11.69 26.85 -2.80
N LEU A 58 -12.82 26.15 -2.66
CA LEU A 58 -12.83 24.69 -2.71
C LEU A 58 -12.43 24.23 -4.12
N PRO A 59 -11.45 23.33 -4.28
CA PRO A 59 -11.07 22.81 -5.58
C PRO A 59 -12.20 21.98 -6.20
N ARG A 60 -12.23 21.94 -7.53
CA ARG A 60 -13.08 21.00 -8.29
C ARG A 60 -12.22 19.80 -8.68
N ALA A 61 -12.83 18.62 -8.72
CA ALA A 61 -12.18 17.45 -9.29
C ALA A 61 -11.94 17.66 -10.79
N ASP A 62 -10.75 17.28 -11.25
CA ASP A 62 -10.41 17.27 -12.68
C ASP A 62 -10.94 16.01 -13.39
N TRP A 63 -11.35 14.99 -12.63
CA TRP A 63 -12.00 13.79 -13.14
C TRP A 63 -13.52 13.92 -13.12
N SER A 64 -14.17 13.17 -14.01
CA SER A 64 -15.62 13.00 -14.09
C SER A 64 -16.10 11.87 -13.18
N ALA A 65 -17.36 11.90 -12.74
CA ALA A 65 -17.98 10.79 -12.02
C ALA A 65 -18.00 9.47 -12.82
N SER A 66 -17.89 9.56 -14.14
CA SER A 66 -17.81 8.42 -15.05
C SER A 66 -16.40 7.83 -15.21
N ASP A 67 -15.37 8.43 -14.61
CA ASP A 67 -13.99 7.98 -14.76
C ASP A 67 -13.66 6.83 -13.79
N HIS A 68 -14.46 5.75 -13.85
CA HIS A 68 -14.41 4.65 -12.88
C HIS A 68 -13.04 3.95 -12.83
N GLY A 69 -12.28 4.01 -13.94
CA GLY A 69 -10.94 3.44 -14.04
C GLY A 69 -9.97 3.96 -12.99
N LEU A 70 -10.12 5.22 -12.57
CA LEU A 70 -9.24 5.90 -11.62
C LEU A 70 -9.31 5.33 -10.19
N TRP A 71 -10.47 4.84 -9.77
CA TRP A 71 -10.64 4.24 -8.43
C TRP A 71 -10.65 2.71 -8.47
N LEU A 72 -11.07 2.12 -9.59
CA LEU A 72 -11.20 0.68 -9.76
C LEU A 72 -9.85 -0.01 -9.97
N SER A 73 -8.98 0.58 -10.79
CA SER A 73 -7.67 0.03 -11.15
C SER A 73 -6.54 0.93 -10.66
N GLN A 74 -5.43 0.36 -10.17
CA GLN A 74 -4.28 1.14 -9.71
C GLN A 74 -3.21 1.34 -10.79
N GLY A 75 -3.53 1.03 -12.05
CA GLY A 75 -2.57 1.04 -13.14
C GLY A 75 -3.21 1.19 -14.49
N GLN A 76 -3.44 2.43 -14.91
CA GLN A 76 -3.12 2.86 -16.26
C GLN A 76 -2.45 4.22 -16.09
N SER A 77 -1.13 4.23 -16.15
CA SER A 77 -0.40 5.44 -16.51
C SER A 77 -0.93 5.83 -17.88
N GLU A 78 -1.74 6.88 -17.99
CA GLU A 78 -1.69 7.64 -19.23
C GLU A 78 -0.22 8.06 -19.37
N GLU A 79 0.41 7.68 -20.49
CA GLU A 79 1.74 8.13 -20.88
C GLU A 79 1.73 9.66 -21.04
N ARG A 80 1.73 10.40 -19.94
CA ARG A 80 2.18 11.78 -19.93
C ARG A 80 3.69 11.71 -19.82
N GLY A 81 4.34 11.67 -20.98
CA GLY A 81 5.78 11.73 -21.12
C GLY A 81 6.35 12.87 -20.27
N GLY A 82 7.36 12.55 -19.46
CA GLY A 82 7.96 13.54 -18.58
C GLY A 82 8.95 12.96 -17.58
N GLY A 83 10.14 12.62 -18.07
CA GLY A 83 11.41 12.73 -17.34
C GLY A 83 11.71 11.68 -16.26
N ASP A 84 12.58 10.72 -16.62
CA ASP A 84 13.35 9.93 -15.66
C ASP A 84 14.12 10.85 -14.71
N VAL A 85 13.85 10.76 -13.42
CA VAL A 85 14.76 11.27 -12.38
C VAL A 85 15.21 10.10 -11.52
N ASN A 86 16.34 9.51 -11.94
CA ASN A 86 17.12 8.56 -11.16
C ASN A 86 17.52 9.20 -9.82
N GLY A 87 16.86 8.80 -8.74
CA GLY A 87 17.31 9.03 -7.36
C GLY A 87 17.88 7.74 -6.79
N GLU A 88 19.17 7.49 -7.00
CA GLU A 88 19.90 6.40 -6.36
C GLU A 88 19.82 6.51 -4.82
N GLN A 89 19.11 5.60 -4.15
CA GLN A 89 19.27 5.38 -2.71
C GLN A 89 20.08 4.10 -2.45
N LYS A 90 21.39 4.32 -2.33
CA LYS A 90 22.40 3.37 -1.92
C LYS A 90 22.23 3.06 -0.42
N ILE A 91 21.42 2.06 -0.07
CA ILE A 91 21.39 1.55 1.31
C ILE A 91 22.64 0.70 1.55
N ARG A 92 23.65 1.32 2.18
CA ARG A 92 24.81 0.64 2.76
C ARG A 92 24.31 -0.28 3.89
N ARG A 93 24.34 -1.60 3.68
CA ARG A 93 24.33 -2.58 4.77
C ARG A 93 25.65 -2.44 5.54
N THR A 94 25.58 -1.91 6.74
CA THR A 94 26.63 -2.13 7.75
C THR A 94 26.17 -3.31 8.60
N GLU A 95 26.90 -4.41 8.49
CA GLU A 95 26.80 -5.56 9.38
C GLU A 95 27.42 -5.18 10.72
N GLU A 96 26.65 -5.25 11.80
CA GLU A 96 27.21 -5.44 13.14
C GLU A 96 26.32 -6.39 13.93
N ALA A 97 26.94 -7.51 14.31
CA ALA A 97 26.35 -8.62 15.03
C ALA A 97 26.08 -8.24 16.49
N THR A 98 24.96 -8.67 17.06
CA THR A 98 24.95 -9.28 18.40
C THR A 98 23.75 -10.22 18.58
N ARG A 99 24.11 -11.46 18.92
CA ARG A 99 23.32 -12.64 19.33
C ARG A 99 22.11 -12.36 20.23
N ARG A 100 21.02 -13.13 20.03
CA ARG A 100 20.37 -13.98 21.06
C ARG A 100 19.38 -15.00 20.44
N GLN A 101 19.87 -16.24 20.38
CA GLN A 101 19.24 -17.57 20.54
C GLN A 101 17.78 -17.83 20.14
N GLN A 102 17.58 -18.82 19.26
CA GLN A 102 16.60 -19.92 19.39
C GLN A 102 16.93 -21.06 18.38
N PRO A 103 16.42 -22.30 18.56
CA PRO A 103 17.25 -23.46 18.90
C PRO A 103 17.40 -24.51 17.77
N GLU A 104 18.18 -25.54 18.12
CA GLU A 104 18.68 -26.68 17.36
C GLU A 104 17.68 -27.36 16.40
N GLN A 105 18.14 -27.60 15.18
CA GLN A 105 17.80 -28.81 14.42
C GLN A 105 19.01 -29.24 13.56
N GLY A 106 19.37 -30.51 13.72
CA GLY A 106 20.50 -31.28 13.17
C GLY A 106 21.30 -30.68 12.02
N ARG A 107 22.58 -30.40 12.28
CA ARG A 107 23.52 -29.83 11.31
C ARG A 107 24.31 -30.95 10.62
N ILE A 108 23.83 -31.42 9.47
CA ILE A 108 24.58 -32.36 8.61
C ILE A 108 25.80 -31.62 8.04
N ARG A 109 27.02 -32.07 8.38
CA ARG A 109 28.27 -31.53 7.83
C ARG A 109 28.76 -32.44 6.70
N GLN A 110 28.77 -31.94 5.47
CA GLN A 110 29.48 -32.57 4.36
C GLN A 110 30.93 -32.07 4.36
N VAL A 111 31.89 -32.97 4.60
CA VAL A 111 33.32 -32.70 4.43
C VAL A 111 33.78 -33.49 3.21
N ARG A 112 34.36 -32.81 2.22
CA ARG A 112 34.99 -33.44 1.06
C ARG A 112 36.48 -33.65 1.37
N GLU A 113 36.91 -34.90 1.38
CA GLU A 113 38.33 -35.27 1.28
C GLU A 113 38.46 -36.37 0.22
N ASN A 114 39.57 -36.30 -0.53
CA ASN A 114 39.87 -37.02 -1.78
C ASN A 114 39.19 -38.41 -1.95
N GLY A 115 38.08 -38.43 -2.69
CA GLY A 115 37.60 -39.65 -3.38
C GLY A 115 36.40 -40.41 -2.77
N GLY A 116 35.68 -39.88 -1.77
CA GLY A 116 34.42 -40.49 -1.32
C GLY A 116 33.68 -39.71 -0.22
N ILE A 117 32.34 -39.65 -0.28
CA ILE A 117 31.50 -38.94 0.72
C ILE A 117 31.20 -39.89 1.88
N LYS A 118 31.54 -39.50 3.12
CA LYS A 118 31.11 -40.19 4.34
C LYS A 118 30.13 -39.30 5.10
N ILE A 119 28.92 -39.80 5.36
CA ILE A 119 27.90 -39.13 6.16
C ILE A 119 27.98 -39.69 7.58
N THR A 120 28.22 -38.83 8.57
CA THR A 120 28.11 -39.19 9.99
C THR A 120 27.00 -38.37 10.62
N ILE A 121 26.06 -39.05 11.26
CA ILE A 121 24.94 -38.45 11.99
C ILE A 121 25.30 -38.49 13.48
N GLY A 122 25.16 -37.35 14.16
CA GLY A 122 25.27 -37.21 15.61
C GLY A 122 24.01 -36.55 16.14
#